data_AF-A0A437PR19-F1
#
_entry.id   AF-A0A437PR19-F1
#
_cell.length_a   1.000
_cell.length_b   1.000
_cell.length_c   1.000
_cell.angle_alpha   90.00
_cell.angle_beta   90.00
_cell.angle_gamma   90.00
#
_symmetry.space_group_name_H-M   'P 1'
#
loop_
_entity.id
_entity.type
_entity.pdbx_description
1 polymer ?
#
loop_
_entity_poly.entity_id
_entity_poly.type
_entity_poly.pdbx_seq_one_letter_code
_entity_poly.pdbx_strand_id
1 'polypeptide(L)'
;MNKSSKVFLAFLTGAATGAILGILYAPDKGENTRGKLYFSLNKYRDQLKNLINDLVEGKEIPETLAKSEGKKVISETKEKAEKLLEDVEKLMTQIKAK
;
A
#
# COMPACT_ATOMS: atom_id res chain seq x y z
N MET A 1 -9.64 -27.12 -10.85
CA MET A 1 -8.75 -26.51 -9.82
C MET A 1 -7.62 -27.46 -9.50
N ASN A 2 -6.36 -27.02 -9.65
CA ASN A 2 -5.21 -27.90 -9.44
C ASN A 2 -4.99 -28.22 -7.94
N LYS A 3 -4.51 -29.42 -7.62
CA LYS A 3 -4.31 -29.86 -6.22
C LYS A 3 -3.38 -28.92 -5.45
N SER A 4 -2.35 -28.40 -6.12
CA SER A 4 -1.42 -27.40 -5.56
C SER A 4 -2.12 -26.11 -5.11
N SER A 5 -3.06 -25.59 -5.90
CA SER A 5 -3.81 -24.39 -5.56
C SER A 5 -4.72 -24.62 -4.34
N LYS A 6 -5.31 -25.82 -4.22
CA LYS A 6 -6.12 -26.19 -3.06
C LYS A 6 -5.27 -26.30 -1.77
N VAL A 7 -4.07 -26.89 -1.86
CA VAL A 7 -3.14 -26.97 -0.72
C VAL A 7 -2.65 -25.59 -0.30
N PHE A 8 -2.28 -24.73 -1.26
CA PHE A 8 -1.86 -23.36 -0.97
C PHE A 8 -2.97 -22.55 -0.28
N LEU A 9 -4.20 -22.65 -0.77
CA LEU A 9 -5.36 -22.00 -0.13
C LEU A 9 -5.61 -22.53 1.27
N ALA A 10 -5.57 -23.85 1.47
CA ALA A 10 -5.73 -24.46 2.79
C ALA A 10 -4.64 -24.01 3.78
N PHE A 11 -3.39 -23.91 3.32
CA PHE A 11 -2.29 -23.37 4.13
C PHE A 11 -2.51 -21.90 4.47
N LEU A 12 -2.88 -21.08 3.49
CA LEU A 12 -3.14 -19.65 3.73
C LEU A 12 -4.28 -19.44 4.73
N THR A 13 -5.37 -20.20 4.60
CA THR A 13 -6.47 -20.16 5.57
C THR A 13 -6.01 -20.60 6.95
N GLY A 14 -5.28 -21.72 7.06
CA GLY A 14 -4.74 -22.19 8.32
C GLY A 14 -3.77 -21.21 8.98
N ALA A 15 -2.87 -20.61 8.19
CA ALA A 15 -1.93 -19.60 8.65
C ALA A 15 -2.64 -18.32 9.12
N ALA A 16 -3.66 -17.86 8.39
CA ALA A 16 -4.45 -16.70 8.78
C ALA A 16 -5.21 -16.96 10.10
N THR A 17 -5.89 -18.11 10.22
CA THR A 17 -6.56 -18.50 11.46
C THR A 17 -5.57 -18.62 12.62
N GLY A 18 -4.41 -19.25 12.40
CA GLY A 18 -3.36 -19.38 13.40
C GLY A 18 -2.77 -18.04 13.84
N ALA A 19 -2.54 -17.11 12.91
CA ALA A 19 -2.04 -15.78 13.22
C ALA A 19 -3.03 -14.96 14.06
N ILE A 20 -4.33 -15.01 13.72
CA ILE A 20 -5.39 -14.35 14.50
C ILE A 20 -5.41 -14.90 15.93
N LEU A 21 -5.44 -16.24 16.08
CA LEU A 21 -5.43 -16.88 17.39
C LEU A 21 -4.15 -16.58 18.17
N GLY A 22 -3.00 -16.55 17.50
CA GLY A 22 -1.71 -16.22 18.11
C GLY A 22 -1.65 -14.78 18.64
N ILE A 23 -2.17 -13.81 17.87
CA ILE A 23 -2.26 -12.42 18.31
C ILE A 23 -3.22 -12.28 19.50
N LEU A 24 -4.35 -13.00 19.49
CA LEU A 24 -5.31 -12.97 20.61
C LEU A 24 -4.76 -13.62 21.88
N TYR A 25 -3.98 -14.70 21.73
CA TYR A 25 -3.37 -15.39 22.85
C TYR A 25 -2.22 -14.58 23.47
N ALA A 26 -1.41 -13.94 22.64
CA ALA A 26 -0.26 -13.14 23.06
C ALA A 26 -0.21 -11.79 22.31
N PRO A 27 -0.97 -10.78 22.78
CA PRO A 27 -0.94 -9.46 22.16
C PRO A 27 0.35 -8.71 22.50
N ASP A 28 0.98 -8.13 21.47
CA ASP A 28 2.06 -7.14 21.67
C ASP A 28 1.45 -5.83 22.21
N LYS A 29 2.26 -5.02 22.89
CA LYS A 29 1.79 -3.73 23.39
C LYS A 29 1.30 -2.85 22.23
N GLY A 30 0.22 -2.11 22.47
CA GLY A 30 -0.34 -1.19 21.48
C GLY A 30 0.68 -0.19 20.95
N GLU A 31 1.56 0.32 21.82
CA GLU A 31 2.67 1.20 21.46
C GLU A 31 3.65 0.56 20.46
N ASN A 32 4.06 -0.69 20.71
CA ASN A 32 4.96 -1.42 19.80
C ASN A 32 4.31 -1.67 18.43
N THR A 33 3.03 -2.04 18.42
CA THR A 33 2.29 -2.30 17.18
C THR A 33 2.09 -1.01 16.38
N ARG A 34 1.72 0.10 17.06
CA ARG A 34 1.59 1.43 16.44
C ARG A 34 2.93 1.93 15.90
N GLY A 35 4.03 1.72 16.62
CA GLY A 35 5.38 2.06 16.18
C GLY A 35 5.77 1.31 14.89
N LYS A 36 5.56 -0.01 14.85
CA LYS A 36 5.78 -0.83 13.65
C LYS A 36 4.93 -0.38 12.47
N LEU A 37 3.65 -0.04 12.72
CA LEU A 37 2.72 0.41 11.70
C LEU A 37 3.10 1.79 11.16
N TYR A 38 3.46 2.72 12.04
CA TYR A 38 3.92 4.06 11.67
C TYR A 38 5.18 4.01 10.82
N PHE A 39 6.17 3.19 11.19
CA PHE A 39 7.38 3.00 10.40
C PHE A 39 7.06 2.47 8.99
N SER A 40 6.16 1.49 8.91
CA SER A 40 5.74 0.91 7.63
C SER A 40 5.00 1.93 6.75
N LEU A 41 4.07 2.70 7.32
CA LEU A 41 3.35 3.75 6.62
C LEU A 41 4.27 4.88 6.15
N ASN A 42 5.25 5.27 6.97
CA ASN A 42 6.24 6.28 6.56
C ASN A 42 7.02 5.80 5.33
N LYS A 43 7.46 4.53 5.32
CA LYS A 43 8.14 3.95 4.15
C LYS A 43 7.25 3.98 2.90
N TYR A 44 5.97 3.62 3.03
CA TYR A 44 5.05 3.65 1.89
C TYR A 44 4.76 5.06 1.39
N ARG A 45 4.58 6.03 2.29
CA ARG A 45 4.46 7.45 1.96
C ARG A 45 5.64 7.90 1.11
N ASP A 46 6.87 7.60 1.54
CA ASP A 46 8.07 8.04 0.83
C ASP A 46 8.18 7.37 -0.56
N GLN A 47 7.85 6.08 -0.66
CA GLN A 47 7.76 5.39 -1.95
C GLN A 47 6.69 5.99 -2.86
N LEU A 48 5.54 6.36 -2.32
CA LEU A 48 4.45 6.96 -3.07
C LEU A 48 4.82 8.36 -3.59
N LYS A 49 5.50 9.16 -2.75
CA LYS A 49 6.04 10.48 -3.16
C LYS A 49 7.02 10.34 -4.30
N ASN A 50 7.94 9.38 -4.21
CA ASN A 50 8.91 9.12 -5.28
C ASN A 50 8.20 8.70 -6.57
N LEU A 51 7.22 7.79 -6.48
CA LEU A 51 6.45 7.36 -7.65
C LEU A 51 5.70 8.55 -8.28
N ILE A 52 5.05 9.40 -7.49
CA ILE A 52 4.37 10.61 -8.00
C ILE A 52 5.37 11.53 -8.70
N ASN A 53 6.55 11.75 -8.11
CA ASN A 53 7.59 12.58 -8.71
C ASN A 53 8.07 11.98 -10.04
N ASP A 54 8.31 10.67 -10.10
CA ASP A 54 8.73 9.97 -11.33
C ASP A 54 7.65 10.07 -12.44
N LEU A 55 6.37 10.01 -12.07
CA LEU A 55 5.26 10.22 -13.01
C LEU A 55 5.19 11.67 -13.52
N VAL A 56 5.55 12.64 -12.69
CA VAL A 56 5.52 14.08 -13.03
C VAL A 56 6.75 14.48 -13.85
N GLU A 57 7.93 13.93 -13.54
CA GLU A 57 9.20 14.24 -14.24
C GLU A 57 9.30 13.59 -15.62
N GLY A 58 8.44 12.62 -15.93
CA GLY A 58 8.15 12.23 -17.31
C GLY A 58 9.36 11.64 -18.03
N LYS A 59 9.58 10.34 -17.88
CA LYS A 59 10.41 9.60 -18.85
C LYS A 59 9.78 9.79 -20.24
N GLU A 60 10.49 10.49 -21.12
CA GLU A 60 10.03 10.94 -22.44
C GLU A 60 9.31 9.84 -23.20
N ILE A 61 7.98 9.96 -23.30
CA ILE A 61 7.16 9.02 -24.07
C ILE A 61 7.15 9.50 -25.52
N PRO A 62 7.67 8.73 -26.49
CA PRO A 62 7.78 9.15 -27.89
C PRO A 62 6.43 9.53 -28.49
N GLU A 63 6.43 10.58 -29.32
CA GLU A 63 5.23 11.28 -29.78
C GLU A 63 4.34 10.44 -30.70
N THR A 64 3.22 9.93 -30.17
CA THR A 64 2.14 9.31 -30.96
C THR A 64 0.76 9.64 -30.38
N LEU A 65 -0.31 9.39 -31.16
CA LEU A 65 -1.72 9.62 -30.83
C LEU A 65 -2.18 9.02 -29.47
N ALA A 66 -1.40 8.11 -28.88
CA ALA A 66 -1.55 7.61 -27.51
C ALA A 66 -1.44 8.69 -26.42
N LYS A 67 -0.98 9.92 -26.74
CA LYS A 67 -0.76 11.02 -25.79
C LYS A 67 -2.05 11.58 -25.16
N SER A 68 -3.19 11.59 -25.87
CA SER A 68 -4.44 12.15 -25.31
C SER A 68 -5.03 11.25 -24.22
N GLU A 69 -5.17 9.97 -24.53
CA GLU A 69 -5.63 8.95 -23.56
C GLU A 69 -4.57 8.69 -22.48
N GLY A 70 -3.28 8.64 -22.85
CA GLY A 70 -2.18 8.48 -21.90
C GLY A 70 -2.07 9.63 -20.91
N LYS A 71 -2.22 10.88 -21.35
CA LYS A 71 -2.23 12.05 -20.45
C LYS A 71 -3.40 12.01 -19.48
N LYS A 72 -4.59 11.59 -19.93
CA LYS A 72 -5.74 11.40 -19.03
C LYS A 72 -5.45 10.34 -17.97
N VAL A 73 -4.98 9.16 -18.38
CA VAL A 73 -4.66 8.08 -17.44
C VAL A 73 -3.55 8.50 -16.47
N ILE A 74 -2.52 9.22 -16.93
CA ILE A 74 -1.46 9.76 -16.06
C ILE A 74 -2.04 10.77 -15.07
N SER A 75 -2.91 11.69 -15.53
CA SER A 75 -3.54 12.67 -14.64
C SER A 75 -4.46 12.02 -13.60
N GLU A 76 -5.26 11.01 -13.99
CA GLU A 76 -6.11 10.26 -13.08
C GLU A 76 -5.30 9.43 -12.09
N THR A 77 -4.19 8.83 -12.55
CA THR A 77 -3.29 8.06 -11.70
C THR A 77 -2.58 8.96 -10.70
N LYS A 78 -2.14 10.14 -11.14
CA LYS A 78 -1.55 11.17 -10.27
C LYS A 78 -2.56 11.61 -9.21
N GLU A 79 -3.78 11.95 -9.60
CA GLU A 79 -4.83 12.37 -8.66
C GLU A 79 -5.15 11.27 -7.63
N LYS A 80 -5.24 10.01 -8.08
CA LYS A 80 -5.44 8.86 -7.18
C LYS A 80 -4.25 8.62 -6.26
N ALA A 81 -3.03 8.81 -6.74
CA ALA A 81 -1.82 8.67 -5.94
C ALA A 81 -1.71 9.80 -4.89
N GLU A 82 -2.07 11.03 -5.24
CA GLU A 82 -2.14 12.16 -4.29
C GLU A 82 -3.19 11.92 -3.21
N LYS A 83 -4.40 11.45 -3.59
CA LYS A 83 -5.42 11.02 -2.62
C LYS A 83 -4.93 9.93 -1.67
N LEU A 84 -4.26 8.91 -2.22
CA LEU A 84 -3.69 7.83 -1.44
C LEU A 84 -2.58 8.31 -0.49
N LEU A 85 -1.77 9.27 -0.94
CA LEU A 85 -0.76 9.92 -0.10
C LEU A 85 -1.41 10.64 1.09
N GLU A 86 -2.46 11.41 0.83
CA GLU A 86 -3.23 12.12 1.86
C GLU A 86 -3.82 11.13 2.88
N ASP A 87 -4.42 10.04 2.41
CA ASP A 87 -4.96 8.98 3.27
C ASP A 87 -3.89 8.35 4.15
N VAL A 88 -2.69 8.09 3.61
CA VAL A 88 -1.56 7.57 4.40
C VAL A 88 -1.10 8.58 5.45
N GLU A 89 -0.97 9.87 5.10
CA GLU A 89 -0.60 10.93 6.04
C GLU A 89 -1.64 11.09 7.16
N LYS A 90 -2.93 10.98 6.82
CA LYS A 90 -4.05 11.01 7.77
C LYS A 90 -4.02 9.80 8.71
N LEU A 91 -3.79 8.59 8.18
CA LEU A 91 -3.66 7.37 8.99
C LEU A 91 -2.46 7.46 9.93
N MET A 92 -1.30 7.93 9.46
CA MET A 92 -0.11 8.15 10.30
C MET A 92 -0.41 9.11 11.46
N THR A 93 -1.17 10.17 11.20
CA THR A 93 -1.57 11.14 12.23
C THR A 93 -2.47 10.49 13.27
N GLN A 94 -3.45 9.68 12.85
CA GLN A 94 -4.34 8.96 13.78
C GLN A 94 -3.61 7.88 14.61
N ILE A 95 -2.60 7.24 14.03
CA ILE A 95 -1.72 6.26 14.71
C ILE A 95 -0.76 6.95 15.70
N LYS A 96 -0.54 8.26 15.58
CA LYS A 96 0.29 9.03 16.53
C LYS A 96 -0.52 9.79 17.58
N ALA A 97 -1.73 10.24 17.25
CA ALA A 97 -2.54 11.14 18.08
C ALA A 97 -3.39 10.45 19.18
N LYS A 98 -3.30 9.14 19.33
CA LYS A 98 -4.04 8.34 20.33
C LYS A 98 -3.09 7.39 21.05
#